data_AF-A0A252F1B3-F1
#
_entry.id   AF-A0A252F1B3-F1
#
_cell.length_a   1.000
_cell.length_b   1.000
_cell.length_c   1.000
_cell.angle_alpha   90.00
_cell.angle_beta   90.00
_cell.angle_gamma   90.00
#
_symmetry.space_group_name_H-M   'P 1'
#
loop_
_entity.id
_entity.type
_entity.pdbx_description
1 polymer ?
#
loop_
_entity_poly.entity_id
_entity_poly.type
_entity_poly.pdbx_seq_one_letter_code
_entity_poly.pdbx_strand_id
1 'polypeptide(L)'
;MSKTITTGWISDKINGIAVTQSACSSQNYAACASRVVSYIVIHYTGNSSDTAAANCNYFKTGRRGASAHFFADDTHIMQSVKLKDRAWHVGANSYKHKACRNTNSIGIEMCTSGGYKVSAKTKQNAAHLCAYLCRLLGITAGQVDTYVLRHWDVTDKNCPAQMAGNGNAEWTAFKAEVKSILNGKPNASTSAPVSASSFKVQVSISNLNIRKGPGTNYARTGKKTGKGVFTITETKSGTGSKAGWGKLKSGAGWISLDYCTRV
;
A
#
# COMPACT_ATOMS: atom_id res chain seq x y z
N MET A 1 6.45 -16.74 -18.91
CA MET A 1 7.50 -15.88 -18.33
C MET A 1 7.77 -16.38 -16.93
N SER A 2 9.04 -16.55 -16.58
CA SER A 2 9.44 -17.09 -15.29
C SER A 2 10.86 -16.64 -14.94
N LYS A 3 11.16 -16.47 -13.66
CA LYS A 3 12.49 -16.11 -13.17
C LYS A 3 12.89 -17.00 -12.01
N THR A 4 14.14 -17.45 -12.01
CA THR A 4 14.74 -18.11 -10.85
C THR A 4 15.03 -17.08 -9.78
N ILE A 5 14.41 -17.24 -8.62
CA ILE A 5 14.61 -16.38 -7.45
C ILE A 5 15.56 -17.05 -6.48
N THR A 6 16.68 -16.39 -6.23
CA THR A 6 17.68 -16.72 -5.21
C THR A 6 17.64 -15.74 -4.04
N THR A 7 17.09 -14.53 -4.25
CA THR A 7 16.92 -13.49 -3.23
C THR A 7 15.88 -13.90 -2.18
N GLY A 8 16.17 -13.62 -0.91
CA GLY A 8 15.26 -13.90 0.19
C GLY A 8 14.39 -12.70 0.58
N TRP A 9 15.01 -11.73 1.24
CA TRP A 9 14.33 -10.52 1.72
C TRP A 9 14.59 -9.34 0.79
N ILE A 10 13.62 -8.44 0.70
CA ILE A 10 13.81 -7.12 0.08
C ILE A 10 13.92 -6.04 1.17
N SER A 11 14.64 -4.96 0.88
CA SER A 11 14.85 -3.82 1.80
C SER A 11 14.50 -2.47 1.16
N ASP A 12 13.95 -2.50 -0.05
CA ASP A 12 13.55 -1.30 -0.79
C ASP A 12 12.41 -0.54 -0.11
N LYS A 13 12.25 0.71 -0.52
CA LYS A 13 11.03 1.48 -0.27
C LYS A 13 10.10 1.36 -1.46
N ILE A 14 8.85 0.99 -1.20
CA ILE A 14 7.80 0.81 -2.20
C ILE A 14 6.69 1.80 -1.87
N ASN A 15 6.36 2.69 -2.81
CA ASN A 15 5.42 3.81 -2.56
C ASN A 15 5.83 4.69 -1.36
N GLY A 16 7.14 4.87 -1.14
CA GLY A 16 7.68 5.59 0.01
C GLY A 16 7.66 4.80 1.34
N ILE A 17 7.08 3.61 1.37
CA ILE A 17 6.97 2.74 2.55
C ILE A 17 8.15 1.76 2.56
N ALA A 18 8.92 1.71 3.65
CA ALA A 18 9.97 0.72 3.80
C ALA A 18 9.38 -0.68 3.92
N VAL A 19 9.93 -1.65 3.17
CA VAL A 19 9.57 -3.05 3.36
C VAL A 19 10.28 -3.56 4.62
N THR A 20 9.49 -3.96 5.61
CA THR A 20 10.01 -4.50 6.87
C THR A 20 9.86 -6.01 6.92
N GLN A 21 10.77 -6.70 7.59
CA GLN A 21 10.83 -8.17 7.60
C GLN A 21 10.29 -8.69 8.93
N SER A 22 9.37 -9.66 8.87
CA SER A 22 8.90 -10.38 10.05
C SER A 22 8.69 -11.85 9.71
N ALA A 23 9.75 -12.63 9.88
CA ALA A 23 9.81 -14.01 9.46
C ALA A 23 8.66 -14.87 10.03
N CYS A 24 7.96 -15.53 9.12
CA CYS A 24 7.00 -16.60 9.37
C CYS A 24 7.70 -17.80 10.05
N SER A 25 6.95 -18.57 10.84
CA SER A 25 7.42 -19.85 11.37
C SER A 25 7.82 -20.80 10.23
N SER A 26 8.92 -21.53 10.39
CA SER A 26 9.38 -22.54 9.42
C SER A 26 8.37 -23.68 9.20
N GLN A 27 7.35 -23.80 10.06
CA GLN A 27 6.28 -24.77 9.93
C GLN A 27 5.17 -24.36 8.94
N ASN A 28 5.26 -23.16 8.37
CA ASN A 28 4.20 -22.54 7.56
C ASN A 28 4.61 -22.23 6.11
N TYR A 29 5.82 -22.60 5.70
CA TYR A 29 6.31 -22.47 4.34
C TYR A 29 7.31 -23.60 4.05
N ALA A 30 7.67 -23.80 2.79
CA ALA A 30 8.77 -24.71 2.44
C ALA A 30 10.01 -23.89 2.06
N ALA A 31 11.10 -24.07 2.81
CA ALA A 31 12.38 -23.44 2.51
C ALA A 31 12.95 -24.02 1.20
N CYS A 32 13.57 -23.17 0.39
CA CYS A 32 14.19 -23.57 -0.87
C CYS A 32 15.58 -22.92 -1.02
N ALA A 33 16.49 -23.58 -1.75
CA ALA A 33 17.74 -22.95 -2.17
C ALA A 33 17.46 -21.80 -3.16
N SER A 34 16.59 -22.07 -4.13
CA SER A 34 16.02 -21.15 -5.10
C SER A 34 14.70 -21.72 -5.63
N ARG A 35 13.89 -20.91 -6.32
CA ARG A 35 12.71 -21.43 -7.04
C ARG A 35 12.38 -20.61 -8.29
N VAL A 36 11.73 -21.24 -9.25
CA VAL A 36 11.23 -20.59 -10.46
C VAL A 36 9.86 -19.98 -10.17
N VAL A 37 9.74 -18.67 -10.32
CA VAL A 37 8.49 -17.91 -10.08
C VAL A 37 7.99 -17.30 -11.38
N SER A 38 6.70 -17.42 -11.63
CA SER A 38 6.03 -16.88 -12.82
C SER A 38 4.89 -15.93 -12.47
N TYR A 39 4.22 -16.14 -11.33
CA TYR A 39 2.96 -15.47 -11.01
C TYR A 39 3.04 -14.63 -9.74
N ILE A 40 2.19 -13.62 -9.66
CA ILE A 40 1.87 -12.90 -8.43
C ILE A 40 0.38 -13.12 -8.16
N VAL A 41 0.03 -13.53 -6.93
CA VAL A 41 -1.35 -13.78 -6.52
C VAL A 41 -1.74 -12.76 -5.45
N ILE A 42 -2.80 -12.02 -5.73
CA ILE A 42 -3.40 -11.02 -4.85
C ILE A 42 -4.49 -11.66 -4.01
N HIS A 43 -4.43 -11.41 -2.71
CA HIS A 43 -5.35 -11.88 -1.69
C HIS A 43 -5.83 -10.71 -0.84
N TYR A 44 -6.78 -10.99 0.04
CA TYR A 44 -7.07 -10.17 1.20
C TYR A 44 -7.19 -11.06 2.43
N THR A 45 -6.93 -10.48 3.59
CA THR A 45 -6.90 -11.21 4.85
C THR A 45 -8.28 -11.69 5.29
N GLY A 46 -9.35 -11.03 4.83
CA GLY A 46 -10.72 -11.42 5.14
C GLY A 46 -11.10 -11.28 6.61
N ASN A 47 -10.36 -10.46 7.38
CA ASN A 47 -10.67 -10.14 8.76
C ASN A 47 -11.63 -8.95 8.86
N SER A 48 -12.29 -8.74 10.01
CA SER A 48 -13.13 -7.56 10.23
C SER A 48 -12.32 -6.26 10.11
N SER A 49 -11.12 -6.25 10.66
CA SER A 49 -10.06 -5.25 10.50
C SER A 49 -8.73 -5.86 10.96
N ASP A 50 -7.61 -5.50 10.36
CA ASP A 50 -6.28 -5.94 10.79
C ASP A 50 -5.13 -5.05 10.27
N THR A 51 -3.90 -5.43 10.59
CA THR A 51 -2.67 -4.75 10.15
C THR A 51 -1.68 -5.74 9.57
N ALA A 52 -0.72 -5.26 8.78
CA ALA A 52 0.35 -6.10 8.25
C ALA A 52 1.19 -6.74 9.38
N ALA A 53 1.43 -5.99 10.45
CA ALA A 53 2.16 -6.45 11.64
C ALA A 53 1.41 -7.55 12.39
N ALA A 54 0.09 -7.38 12.61
CA ALA A 54 -0.73 -8.38 13.29
C ALA A 54 -0.73 -9.72 12.53
N ASN A 55 -0.89 -9.68 11.21
CA ASN A 55 -0.84 -10.89 10.38
C ASN A 55 0.54 -11.54 10.39
N CYS A 56 1.62 -10.75 10.27
CA CYS A 56 2.97 -11.30 10.37
C CYS A 56 3.21 -11.98 11.73
N ASN A 57 2.74 -11.39 12.83
CA ASN A 57 2.85 -11.97 14.17
C ASN A 57 2.05 -13.29 14.29
N TYR A 58 0.87 -13.35 13.68
CA TYR A 58 0.05 -14.56 13.64
C TYR A 58 0.76 -15.75 12.95
N PHE A 59 1.43 -15.51 11.82
CA PHE A 59 2.15 -16.54 11.07
C PHE A 59 3.56 -16.83 11.61
N LYS A 60 4.13 -15.93 12.40
CA LYS A 60 5.42 -16.12 13.11
C LYS A 60 5.34 -17.19 14.19
N THR A 61 4.14 -17.49 14.70
CA THR A 61 3.93 -18.44 15.79
C THR A 61 3.05 -19.62 15.38
N GLY A 62 3.40 -20.82 15.84
CA GLY A 62 2.62 -22.04 15.63
C GLY A 62 2.58 -22.55 14.17
N ARG A 63 1.91 -23.70 14.00
CA ARG A 63 1.60 -24.29 12.68
C ARG A 63 0.20 -23.86 12.26
N ARG A 64 0.12 -23.16 11.13
CA ARG A 64 -1.10 -22.65 10.49
C ARG A 64 -1.47 -23.42 9.23
N GLY A 65 -0.49 -24.09 8.60
CA GLY A 65 -0.71 -24.74 7.31
C GLY A 65 -0.97 -23.75 6.17
N ALA A 66 -0.64 -22.48 6.38
CA ALA A 66 -0.80 -21.40 5.42
C ALA A 66 0.25 -20.29 5.68
N SER A 67 0.54 -19.48 4.68
CA SER A 67 1.36 -18.27 4.79
C SER A 67 1.29 -17.45 3.50
N ALA A 68 1.67 -16.18 3.56
CA ALA A 68 1.88 -15.32 2.40
C ALA A 68 3.29 -14.71 2.42
N HIS A 69 3.74 -14.23 1.26
CA HIS A 69 5.05 -13.58 1.17
C HIS A 69 5.00 -12.19 1.75
N PHE A 70 3.93 -11.44 1.45
CA PHE A 70 3.76 -10.07 1.90
C PHE A 70 2.38 -9.83 2.50
N PHE A 71 2.34 -8.92 3.47
CA PHE A 71 1.14 -8.27 3.97
C PHE A 71 1.29 -6.75 3.75
N ALA A 72 0.26 -6.12 3.20
CA ALA A 72 0.21 -4.68 2.99
C ALA A 72 -1.03 -4.09 3.66
N ASP A 73 -0.86 -3.01 4.40
CA ASP A 73 -1.94 -2.15 4.90
C ASP A 73 -1.76 -0.70 4.39
N ASP A 74 -2.50 0.25 4.94
CA ASP A 74 -2.46 1.67 4.55
C ASP A 74 -1.07 2.31 4.71
N THR A 75 -0.26 1.79 5.64
CA THR A 75 0.97 2.43 6.13
C THR A 75 2.20 1.52 6.11
N HIS A 76 2.02 0.21 6.06
CA HIS A 76 3.09 -0.78 6.13
C HIS A 76 3.05 -1.75 4.95
N ILE A 77 4.26 -2.15 4.53
CA ILE A 77 4.48 -3.33 3.70
C ILE A 77 5.44 -4.23 4.48
N MET A 78 4.98 -5.43 4.80
CA MET A 78 5.77 -6.39 5.59
C MET A 78 5.96 -7.67 4.81
N GLN A 79 7.20 -8.17 4.79
CA GLN A 79 7.55 -9.45 4.20
C GLN A 79 7.62 -10.52 5.29
N SER A 80 6.84 -11.59 5.14
CA SER A 80 6.79 -12.69 6.11
C SER A 80 7.50 -13.96 5.63
N VAL A 81 7.53 -14.21 4.32
CA VAL A 81 8.27 -15.34 3.73
C VAL A 81 9.26 -14.80 2.70
N LYS A 82 10.49 -15.35 2.72
CA LYS A 82 11.54 -15.03 1.74
C LYS A 82 11.05 -15.34 0.32
N LEU A 83 11.38 -14.51 -0.66
CA LEU A 83 10.94 -14.70 -2.05
C LEU A 83 11.42 -16.03 -2.65
N LYS A 84 12.63 -16.48 -2.30
CA LYS A 84 13.15 -17.79 -2.72
C LYS A 84 12.39 -18.98 -2.12
N ASP A 85 11.70 -18.80 -0.99
CA ASP A 85 10.98 -19.86 -0.29
C ASP A 85 9.53 -19.93 -0.79
N ARG A 86 8.89 -21.09 -0.62
CA ARG A 86 7.51 -21.34 -1.05
C ARG A 86 6.54 -21.09 0.10
N ALA A 87 5.86 -19.94 0.10
CA ALA A 87 4.70 -19.72 0.96
C ALA A 87 3.49 -20.59 0.53
N TRP A 88 2.56 -20.81 1.45
CA TRP A 88 1.38 -21.66 1.25
C TRP A 88 0.10 -20.80 1.26
N HIS A 89 -0.17 -20.08 0.15
CA HIS A 89 -1.27 -19.11 0.06
C HIS A 89 -2.37 -19.47 -0.94
N VAL A 90 -2.11 -20.39 -1.87
CA VAL A 90 -2.98 -20.74 -3.00
C VAL A 90 -3.05 -22.27 -3.19
N GLY A 91 -3.10 -23.00 -2.07
CA GLY A 91 -3.31 -24.45 -2.05
C GLY A 91 -4.79 -24.80 -2.28
N ALA A 92 -5.09 -25.79 -3.11
CA ALA A 92 -6.44 -26.31 -3.30
C ALA A 92 -6.42 -27.77 -3.77
N ASN A 93 -7.54 -28.48 -3.55
CA ASN A 93 -7.74 -29.84 -4.07
C ASN A 93 -8.03 -29.84 -5.58
N SER A 94 -8.59 -28.74 -6.10
CA SER A 94 -8.84 -28.53 -7.53
C SER A 94 -8.45 -27.10 -7.91
N TYR A 95 -7.95 -26.94 -9.13
CA TYR A 95 -7.42 -25.68 -9.64
C TYR A 95 -8.11 -25.28 -10.94
N LYS A 96 -8.59 -24.04 -11.00
CA LYS A 96 -9.10 -23.43 -12.22
C LYS A 96 -7.99 -22.99 -13.15
N HIS A 97 -6.96 -22.34 -12.59
CA HIS A 97 -5.83 -21.92 -13.40
C HIS A 97 -4.92 -23.11 -13.71
N LYS A 98 -4.61 -23.31 -14.99
CA LYS A 98 -3.87 -24.48 -15.48
C LYS A 98 -2.47 -24.62 -14.84
N ALA A 99 -1.76 -23.51 -14.62
CA ALA A 99 -0.35 -23.54 -14.19
C ALA A 99 0.01 -22.88 -12.84
N CYS A 100 -0.79 -21.95 -12.29
CA CYS A 100 -0.41 -21.20 -11.09
C CYS A 100 -0.59 -22.05 -9.81
N ARG A 101 0.45 -22.15 -8.99
CA ARG A 101 0.51 -22.94 -7.75
C ARG A 101 1.33 -22.18 -6.69
N ASN A 102 1.32 -22.67 -5.45
CA ASN A 102 2.22 -22.18 -4.39
C ASN A 102 3.70 -22.16 -4.84
N THR A 103 4.12 -23.19 -5.58
CA THR A 103 5.51 -23.38 -6.01
C THR A 103 6.04 -22.26 -6.90
N ASN A 104 5.22 -21.72 -7.79
CA ASN A 104 5.63 -20.78 -8.84
C ASN A 104 5.00 -19.40 -8.71
N SER A 105 4.51 -19.04 -7.51
CA SER A 105 3.88 -17.74 -7.27
C SER A 105 4.38 -17.01 -6.02
N ILE A 106 4.23 -15.69 -6.02
CA ILE A 106 4.39 -14.82 -4.85
C ILE A 106 3.00 -14.35 -4.41
N GLY A 107 2.72 -14.40 -3.12
CA GLY A 107 1.41 -14.07 -2.53
C GLY A 107 1.46 -12.74 -1.79
N ILE A 108 0.55 -11.82 -2.11
CA ILE A 108 0.36 -10.53 -1.44
C ILE A 108 -1.01 -10.53 -0.76
N GLU A 109 -1.04 -10.38 0.55
CA GLU A 109 -2.25 -10.20 1.36
C GLU A 109 -2.52 -8.72 1.60
N MET A 110 -3.69 -8.25 1.13
CA MET A 110 -4.20 -6.92 1.46
C MET A 110 -4.96 -6.97 2.78
N CYS A 111 -4.50 -6.21 3.77
CA CYS A 111 -5.14 -6.09 5.07
C CYS A 111 -6.49 -5.35 4.95
N THR A 112 -7.46 -5.73 5.77
CA THR A 112 -8.75 -5.07 5.85
C THR A 112 -8.71 -3.92 6.85
N SER A 113 -9.40 -2.83 6.54
CA SER A 113 -9.42 -1.60 7.33
C SER A 113 -10.74 -1.36 8.06
N GLY A 114 -11.56 -2.41 8.20
CA GLY A 114 -12.92 -2.33 8.78
C GLY A 114 -13.99 -2.97 7.88
N GLY A 115 -14.95 -3.65 8.50
CA GLY A 115 -16.09 -4.26 7.83
C GLY A 115 -15.73 -5.27 6.73
N TYR A 116 -14.63 -6.00 6.88
CA TYR A 116 -14.12 -6.95 5.88
C TYR A 116 -13.71 -6.32 4.54
N LYS A 117 -13.47 -4.99 4.54
CA LYS A 117 -13.09 -4.23 3.34
C LYS A 117 -11.63 -3.84 3.38
N VAL A 118 -10.99 -3.93 2.23
CA VAL A 118 -9.69 -3.36 1.91
C VAL A 118 -9.89 -1.91 1.46
N SER A 119 -9.18 -0.99 2.10
CA SER A 119 -9.20 0.44 1.77
C SER A 119 -8.63 0.70 0.36
N ALA A 120 -8.90 1.91 -0.18
CA ALA A 120 -8.24 2.35 -1.40
C ALA A 120 -6.71 2.50 -1.23
N LYS A 121 -6.25 2.87 -0.02
CA LYS A 121 -4.82 3.08 0.24
C LYS A 121 -4.06 1.75 0.32
N THR A 122 -4.60 0.73 0.98
CA THR A 122 -4.05 -0.63 0.96
C THR A 122 -3.96 -1.16 -0.47
N LYS A 123 -5.01 -0.99 -1.29
CA LYS A 123 -4.99 -1.41 -2.71
C LYS A 123 -3.90 -0.71 -3.50
N GLN A 124 -3.71 0.60 -3.29
CA GLN A 124 -2.63 1.35 -3.92
C GLN A 124 -1.25 0.81 -3.49
N ASN A 125 -1.01 0.64 -2.19
CA ASN A 125 0.26 0.11 -1.68
C ASN A 125 0.53 -1.29 -2.23
N ALA A 126 -0.48 -2.16 -2.28
CA ALA A 126 -0.39 -3.48 -2.88
C ALA A 126 -0.13 -3.43 -4.40
N ALA A 127 -0.69 -2.45 -5.13
CA ALA A 127 -0.41 -2.26 -6.55
C ALA A 127 1.04 -1.84 -6.81
N HIS A 128 1.60 -0.95 -5.99
CA HIS A 128 3.02 -0.58 -6.07
C HIS A 128 3.95 -1.76 -5.73
N LEU A 129 3.60 -2.56 -4.72
CA LEU A 129 4.32 -3.78 -4.39
C LEU A 129 4.24 -4.80 -5.53
N CYS A 130 3.05 -5.01 -6.09
CA CYS A 130 2.84 -5.89 -7.23
C CYS A 130 3.67 -5.43 -8.43
N ALA A 131 3.68 -4.13 -8.76
CA ALA A 131 4.49 -3.58 -9.84
C ALA A 131 6.01 -3.74 -9.58
N TYR A 132 6.48 -3.55 -8.34
CA TYR A 132 7.87 -3.85 -7.97
C TYR A 132 8.20 -5.32 -8.24
N LEU A 133 7.33 -6.25 -7.81
CA LEU A 133 7.53 -7.68 -8.01
C LEU A 133 7.43 -8.08 -9.50
N CYS A 134 6.55 -7.43 -10.27
CA CYS A 134 6.50 -7.60 -11.72
C CYS A 134 7.84 -7.25 -12.37
N ARG A 135 8.45 -6.10 -12.02
CA ARG A 135 9.80 -5.75 -12.51
C ARG A 135 10.83 -6.79 -12.09
N LEU A 136 10.79 -7.22 -10.83
CA LEU A 136 11.68 -8.25 -10.31
C LEU A 136 11.57 -9.53 -11.13
N LEU A 137 10.37 -9.95 -11.55
CA LEU A 137 10.09 -11.14 -12.36
C LEU A 137 10.23 -10.92 -13.88
N GLY A 138 10.47 -9.69 -14.33
CA GLY A 138 10.51 -9.33 -15.76
C GLY A 138 9.13 -9.22 -16.43
N ILE A 139 8.03 -9.22 -15.67
CA ILE A 139 6.67 -9.08 -16.18
C ILE A 139 6.46 -7.63 -16.64
N THR A 140 6.19 -7.47 -17.94
CA THR A 140 5.86 -6.16 -18.54
C THR A 140 4.40 -5.76 -18.28
N ALA A 141 4.04 -4.50 -18.51
CA ALA A 141 2.65 -4.04 -18.38
C ALA A 141 1.68 -4.82 -19.28
N GLY A 142 2.09 -5.16 -20.51
CA GLY A 142 1.29 -5.97 -21.43
C GLY A 142 1.03 -7.40 -20.94
N GLN A 143 1.81 -7.88 -19.97
CA GLN A 143 1.74 -9.23 -19.43
C GLN A 143 1.03 -9.30 -18.06
N VAL A 144 0.63 -8.16 -17.48
CA VAL A 144 -0.02 -8.11 -16.16
C VAL A 144 -1.28 -8.98 -16.11
N ASP A 145 -2.12 -8.97 -17.15
CA ASP A 145 -3.37 -9.76 -17.15
C ASP A 145 -3.14 -11.27 -17.14
N THR A 146 -1.97 -11.73 -17.57
CA THR A 146 -1.61 -13.15 -17.63
C THR A 146 -0.94 -13.63 -16.35
N TYR A 147 -0.11 -12.80 -15.72
CA TYR A 147 0.77 -13.23 -14.62
C TYR A 147 0.40 -12.66 -13.25
N VAL A 148 -0.44 -11.62 -13.19
CA VAL A 148 -1.00 -11.09 -11.94
C VAL A 148 -2.43 -11.59 -11.79
N LEU A 149 -2.65 -12.44 -10.79
CA LEU A 149 -3.87 -13.20 -10.58
C LEU A 149 -4.47 -12.90 -9.21
N ARG A 150 -5.76 -13.14 -9.03
CA ARG A 150 -6.41 -13.26 -7.71
C ARG A 150 -6.39 -14.72 -7.26
N HIS A 151 -6.60 -14.99 -5.98
CA HIS A 151 -6.90 -16.37 -5.53
C HIS A 151 -8.13 -16.93 -6.27
N TRP A 152 -9.13 -16.09 -6.55
CA TRP A 152 -10.28 -16.39 -7.42
C TRP A 152 -9.86 -16.95 -8.77
N ASP A 153 -8.89 -16.33 -9.45
CA ASP A 153 -8.46 -16.79 -10.78
C ASP A 153 -7.79 -18.16 -10.73
N VAL A 154 -7.19 -18.52 -9.58
CA VAL A 154 -6.45 -19.77 -9.40
C VAL A 154 -7.35 -20.93 -8.97
N THR A 155 -8.37 -20.68 -8.14
CA THR A 155 -9.14 -21.73 -7.44
C THR A 155 -10.65 -21.48 -7.35
N ASP A 156 -11.17 -20.36 -7.87
CA ASP A 156 -12.52 -19.83 -7.60
C ASP A 156 -12.81 -19.48 -6.12
N LYS A 157 -11.81 -19.48 -5.22
CA LYS A 157 -11.99 -18.92 -3.88
C LYS A 157 -12.40 -17.45 -3.97
N ASN A 158 -13.43 -17.05 -3.24
CA ASN A 158 -13.91 -15.66 -3.13
C ASN A 158 -12.88 -14.75 -2.41
N CYS A 159 -11.72 -14.55 -3.02
CA CYS A 159 -10.57 -13.83 -2.48
C CYS A 159 -9.76 -13.16 -3.60
N PRO A 160 -9.57 -11.83 -3.57
CA PRO A 160 -10.19 -10.88 -2.64
C PRO A 160 -11.69 -10.75 -2.87
N ALA A 161 -12.54 -10.79 -1.84
CA ALA A 161 -14.01 -10.79 -2.04
C ALA A 161 -14.51 -9.55 -2.81
N GLN A 162 -14.00 -8.35 -2.48
CA GLN A 162 -14.33 -7.11 -3.23
C GLN A 162 -13.92 -7.15 -4.70
N MET A 163 -12.89 -7.95 -5.00
CA MET A 163 -12.31 -8.04 -6.32
C MET A 163 -12.65 -9.35 -7.01
N ALA A 164 -13.48 -10.25 -6.45
CA ALA A 164 -13.75 -11.55 -7.03
C ALA A 164 -14.83 -11.48 -8.12
N GLY A 165 -14.93 -12.54 -8.94
CA GLY A 165 -15.90 -12.64 -10.02
C GLY A 165 -15.40 -12.14 -11.38
N ASN A 166 -16.13 -12.52 -12.43
CA ASN A 166 -15.87 -12.11 -13.80
C ASN A 166 -16.25 -10.64 -14.01
N GLY A 167 -15.46 -9.89 -14.79
CA GLY A 167 -15.76 -8.48 -15.08
C GLY A 167 -15.71 -7.53 -13.88
N ASN A 168 -15.11 -7.93 -12.76
CA ASN A 168 -15.07 -7.10 -11.55
C ASN A 168 -14.31 -5.78 -11.81
N ALA A 169 -14.97 -4.66 -11.53
CA ALA A 169 -14.45 -3.32 -11.79
C ALA A 169 -13.26 -2.95 -10.90
N GLU A 170 -13.27 -3.33 -9.61
CA GLU A 170 -12.16 -3.06 -8.70
C GLU A 170 -10.89 -3.83 -9.09
N TRP A 171 -11.05 -5.08 -9.54
CA TRP A 171 -9.92 -5.85 -10.06
C TRP A 171 -9.35 -5.25 -11.35
N THR A 172 -10.23 -4.81 -12.24
CA THR A 172 -9.84 -4.12 -13.48
C THR A 172 -9.04 -2.86 -13.17
N ALA A 173 -9.51 -2.06 -12.20
CA ALA A 173 -8.80 -0.86 -11.73
C ALA A 173 -7.44 -1.19 -11.09
N PHE A 174 -7.37 -2.23 -10.25
CA PHE A 174 -6.10 -2.66 -9.64
C PHE A 174 -5.06 -3.04 -10.70
N LYS A 175 -5.43 -3.83 -11.70
CA LYS A 175 -4.52 -4.21 -12.79
C LYS A 175 -4.12 -3.01 -13.66
N ALA A 176 -5.05 -2.07 -13.90
CA ALA A 176 -4.74 -0.84 -14.62
C ALA A 176 -3.68 0.00 -13.89
N GLU A 177 -3.79 0.12 -12.56
CA GLU A 177 -2.80 0.80 -11.72
C GLU A 177 -1.42 0.13 -11.80
N VAL A 178 -1.35 -1.21 -11.66
CA VAL A 178 -0.09 -1.96 -11.80
C VAL A 178 0.57 -1.72 -13.16
N LYS A 179 -0.22 -1.75 -14.26
CA LYS A 179 0.26 -1.48 -15.62
C LYS A 179 0.77 -0.05 -15.78
N SER A 180 0.05 0.92 -15.20
CA SER A 180 0.44 2.33 -15.20
C SER A 180 1.80 2.53 -14.54
N ILE A 181 1.97 1.96 -13.33
CA ILE A 181 3.23 2.02 -12.58
C ILE A 181 4.37 1.38 -13.38
N LEU A 182 4.14 0.24 -14.04
CA LEU A 182 5.17 -0.49 -14.79
C LEU A 182 5.68 0.25 -16.02
N ASN A 183 4.80 0.93 -16.76
CA ASN A 183 5.15 1.60 -18.01
C ASN A 183 6.03 2.84 -17.83
N GLY A 184 6.46 3.16 -16.61
CA GLY A 184 7.29 4.33 -16.36
C GLY A 184 6.61 5.63 -16.77
N LYS A 185 5.30 5.59 -17.07
CA LYS A 185 4.47 6.77 -16.86
C LYS A 185 4.69 7.08 -15.40
N PRO A 186 5.27 8.25 -15.06
CA PRO A 186 4.96 8.79 -13.77
C PRO A 186 3.43 8.73 -13.71
N ASN A 187 2.85 8.24 -12.62
CA ASN A 187 1.64 8.92 -12.19
C ASN A 187 1.95 10.39 -12.35
N ALA A 188 1.16 11.12 -13.16
CA ALA A 188 1.34 12.53 -13.40
C ALA A 188 1.98 13.18 -12.17
N SER A 189 3.29 13.35 -12.25
CA SER A 189 4.09 14.10 -11.29
C SER A 189 4.40 15.42 -11.98
N THR A 190 3.41 15.95 -12.68
CA THR A 190 3.11 17.36 -12.64
C THR A 190 1.85 17.47 -11.80
N SER A 191 2.04 17.91 -10.56
CA SER A 191 1.09 18.83 -9.91
C SER A 191 -0.39 18.67 -10.31
N ALA A 192 -1.07 17.70 -9.74
CA ALA A 192 -2.49 17.82 -9.44
C ALA A 192 -2.69 17.32 -8.00
N PRO A 193 -3.46 18.06 -7.18
CA PRO A 193 -3.36 17.98 -5.75
C PRO A 193 -3.76 16.59 -5.28
N VAL A 194 -2.97 16.07 -4.35
CA VAL A 194 -3.47 15.18 -3.30
C VAL A 194 -4.80 15.79 -2.86
N SER A 195 -5.90 15.06 -2.99
CA SER A 195 -7.07 15.34 -2.14
C SER A 195 -6.65 15.07 -0.70
N ALA A 196 -5.85 15.97 -0.14
CA ALA A 196 -6.05 16.39 1.22
C ALA A 196 -7.49 16.88 1.21
N SER A 197 -8.40 16.11 1.80
CA SER A 197 -9.77 16.54 2.02
C SER A 197 -9.67 17.91 2.67
N SER A 198 -9.93 18.96 1.87
CA SER A 198 -9.75 20.31 2.35
C SER A 198 -10.69 20.48 3.52
N PHE A 199 -10.17 20.88 4.66
CA PHE A 199 -10.96 21.04 5.86
C PHE A 199 -10.90 22.48 6.32
N LYS A 200 -11.96 22.91 7.00
CA LYS A 200 -12.01 24.24 7.56
C LYS A 200 -11.39 24.21 8.95
N VAL A 201 -10.70 25.30 9.28
CA VAL A 201 -10.20 25.56 10.61
C VAL A 201 -10.63 26.94 11.07
N GLN A 202 -11.03 27.05 12.32
CA GLN A 202 -11.27 28.31 13.00
C GLN A 202 -9.97 28.77 13.66
N VAL A 203 -9.50 29.98 13.31
CA VAL A 203 -8.41 30.67 14.00
C VAL A 203 -9.01 31.67 14.98
N SER A 204 -8.68 31.54 16.26
CA SER A 204 -9.22 32.38 17.34
C SER A 204 -8.34 33.59 17.68
N ILE A 205 -7.11 33.63 17.18
CA ILE A 205 -6.14 34.71 17.44
C ILE A 205 -5.99 35.67 16.25
N SER A 206 -5.81 36.96 16.52
CA SER A 206 -5.77 38.00 15.48
C SER A 206 -4.42 38.12 14.76
N ASN A 207 -3.35 37.57 15.35
CA ASN A 207 -1.98 37.83 14.93
C ASN A 207 -1.18 36.57 14.53
N LEU A 208 -1.87 35.48 14.16
CA LEU A 208 -1.21 34.27 13.68
C LEU A 208 -0.40 34.58 12.40
N ASN A 209 0.91 34.35 12.48
CA ASN A 209 1.83 34.63 11.38
C ASN A 209 1.63 33.64 10.23
N ILE A 210 1.62 34.17 9.00
CA ILE A 210 1.65 33.36 7.79
C ILE A 210 3.11 33.21 7.34
N ARG A 211 3.52 31.99 7.02
CA ARG A 211 4.89 31.64 6.63
C ARG A 211 4.99 31.12 5.20
N LYS A 212 6.15 31.32 4.58
CA LYS A 212 6.43 30.84 3.22
C LYS A 212 6.49 29.31 3.13
N GLY A 213 6.70 28.62 4.25
CA GLY A 213 6.72 27.16 4.34
C GLY A 213 6.27 26.62 5.70
N PRO A 214 6.11 25.30 5.82
CA PRO A 214 5.60 24.63 7.02
C PRO A 214 6.68 24.55 8.11
N GLY A 215 6.90 25.64 8.83
CA GLY A 215 7.86 25.67 9.93
C GLY A 215 8.30 27.07 10.31
N THR A 216 8.73 27.23 11.57
CA THR A 216 9.29 28.47 12.09
C THR A 216 10.63 28.84 11.46
N ASN A 217 11.33 27.88 10.86
CA ASN A 217 12.52 28.04 10.05
C ASN A 217 12.25 28.68 8.66
N TYR A 218 10.99 28.80 8.24
CA TYR A 218 10.64 29.53 7.01
C TYR A 218 10.34 31.00 7.30
N ALA A 219 10.75 31.86 6.37
CA ALA A 219 10.49 33.29 6.43
C ALA A 219 8.98 33.58 6.56
N ARG A 220 8.65 34.60 7.35
CA ARG A 220 7.29 35.16 7.41
C ARG A 220 6.96 35.82 6.07
N THR A 221 5.69 35.85 5.71
CA THR A 221 5.22 36.58 4.52
C THR A 221 5.00 38.07 4.79
N GLY A 222 5.12 38.49 6.06
CA GLY A 222 4.73 39.82 6.52
C GLY A 222 3.23 39.96 6.81
N LYS A 223 2.42 38.96 6.43
CA LYS A 223 0.96 38.95 6.64
C LYS A 223 0.57 38.08 7.84
N LYS A 224 -0.58 38.40 8.45
CA LYS A 224 -1.23 37.66 9.53
C LYS A 224 -2.61 37.20 9.05
N THR A 225 -3.13 36.10 9.61
CA THR A 225 -4.45 35.58 9.19
C THR A 225 -5.62 36.45 9.66
N GLY A 226 -5.52 37.02 10.86
CA GLY A 226 -6.72 37.48 11.59
C GLY A 226 -7.52 36.31 12.18
N LYS A 227 -8.60 36.65 12.89
CA LYS A 227 -9.59 35.67 13.38
C LYS A 227 -10.53 35.26 12.24
N GLY A 228 -10.94 34.01 12.20
CA GLY A 228 -11.95 33.55 11.23
C GLY A 228 -11.79 32.09 10.79
N VAL A 229 -12.63 31.67 9.85
CA VAL A 229 -12.60 30.33 9.25
C VAL A 229 -11.72 30.34 8.01
N PHE A 230 -10.75 29.44 7.95
CA PHE A 230 -9.85 29.27 6.81
C PHE A 230 -9.93 27.85 6.27
N THR A 231 -9.83 27.71 4.94
CA THR A 231 -9.75 26.39 4.32
C THR A 231 -8.28 25.97 4.21
N ILE A 232 -7.96 24.79 4.75
CA ILE A 232 -6.65 24.17 4.67
C ILE A 232 -6.64 23.17 3.54
N THR A 233 -5.69 23.31 2.63
CA THR A 233 -5.56 22.46 1.43
C THR A 233 -4.40 21.48 1.51
N GLU A 234 -3.52 21.62 2.50
CA GLU A 234 -2.35 20.76 2.69
C GLU A 234 -1.95 20.82 4.17
N THR A 235 -1.52 19.69 4.74
CA THR A 235 -0.92 19.67 6.08
C THR A 235 0.47 19.07 6.04
N LYS A 236 1.40 19.61 6.84
CA LYS A 236 2.78 19.12 6.97
C LYS A 236 3.27 19.25 8.39
N SER A 237 4.06 18.28 8.83
CA SER A 237 4.88 18.46 10.04
C SER A 237 5.96 19.52 9.78
N GLY A 238 6.35 20.25 10.81
CA GLY A 238 7.31 21.34 10.66
C GLY A 238 7.67 22.00 11.98
N THR A 239 8.90 22.53 12.06
CA THR A 239 9.46 23.09 13.30
C THR A 239 8.57 24.14 13.93
N GLY A 240 8.33 24.05 15.24
CA GLY A 240 7.55 25.04 16.00
C GLY A 240 6.03 24.93 15.84
N SER A 241 5.52 23.74 15.51
CA SER A 241 4.11 23.39 15.66
C SER A 241 3.94 21.93 16.05
N LYS A 242 3.17 21.62 17.10
CA LYS A 242 2.91 20.23 17.56
C LYS A 242 1.81 19.55 16.73
N ALA A 243 0.76 20.30 16.37
CA ALA A 243 -0.33 19.89 15.50
C ALA A 243 0.02 20.01 14.00
N GLY A 244 1.24 20.46 13.69
CA GLY A 244 1.71 20.65 12.32
C GLY A 244 1.25 21.98 11.69
N TRP A 245 1.44 22.10 10.39
CA TRP A 245 1.24 23.30 9.61
C TRP A 245 0.19 23.07 8.53
N GLY A 246 -0.73 24.02 8.37
CA GLY A 246 -1.77 24.01 7.34
C GLY A 246 -1.50 25.07 6.27
N LYS A 247 -1.60 24.69 5.00
CA LYS A 247 -1.53 25.62 3.87
C LYS A 247 -2.89 26.23 3.60
N LEU A 248 -2.95 27.56 3.56
CA LEU A 248 -4.18 28.30 3.28
C LEU A 248 -4.60 28.15 1.81
N LYS A 249 -5.89 27.89 1.55
CA LYS A 249 -6.48 27.86 0.20
C LYS A 249 -6.27 29.17 -0.57
N SER A 250 -6.18 30.30 0.15
CA SER A 250 -5.92 31.62 -0.44
C SER A 250 -4.54 31.77 -1.08
N GLY A 251 -3.63 30.80 -0.88
CA GLY A 251 -2.25 30.88 -1.36
C GLY A 251 -1.36 31.82 -0.53
N ALA A 252 -1.90 32.44 0.52
CA ALA A 252 -1.15 33.39 1.34
C ALA A 252 0.05 32.76 2.07
N GLY A 253 0.04 31.44 2.30
CA GLY A 253 1.13 30.68 2.89
C GLY A 253 0.65 29.64 3.90
N TRP A 254 1.52 29.32 4.85
CA TRP A 254 1.34 28.29 5.87
C TRP A 254 1.09 28.89 7.24
N ILE A 255 0.21 28.26 8.01
CA ILE A 255 -0.13 28.65 9.38
C ILE A 255 0.04 27.46 10.31
N SER A 256 0.39 27.70 11.59
CA SER A 256 0.49 26.64 12.58
C SER A 256 -0.92 26.20 13.00
N LEU A 257 -1.17 24.89 12.98
CA LEU A 257 -2.44 24.29 13.38
C LEU A 257 -2.62 24.23 14.90
N ASP A 258 -1.58 24.54 15.70
CA ASP A 258 -1.68 24.63 17.17
C ASP A 258 -2.67 25.73 17.62
N TYR A 259 -2.91 26.72 16.76
CA TYR A 259 -3.80 27.84 17.01
C TYR A 259 -5.13 27.73 16.25
N CYS A 260 -5.46 26.52 15.79
CA CYS A 260 -6.58 26.23 14.91
C CYS A 260 -7.46 25.13 15.49
N THR A 261 -8.78 25.31 15.44
CA THR A 261 -9.75 24.24 15.74
C THR A 261 -10.42 23.78 14.44
N ARG A 262 -10.50 22.48 14.19
CA ARG A 262 -11.17 21.94 12.99
C ARG A 262 -12.67 22.14 13.09
N VAL A 263 -13.29 22.58 11.99
CA VAL A 263 -14.74 22.81 11.84
C VAL A 263 -15.29 22.21 10.55
#